data_AF-A0A5S9MHW2-F1
#
_entry.id   AF-A0A5S9MHW2-F1
#
_cell.length_a   1.000
_cell.length_b   1.000
_cell.length_c   1.000
_cell.angle_alpha   90.00
_cell.angle_beta   90.00
_cell.angle_gamma   90.00
#
_symmetry.space_group_name_H-M   'P 1'
#
loop_
_entity.id
_entity.type
_entity.pdbx_description
1 polymer ?
#
loop_
_entity_poly.entity_id
_entity_poly.type
_entity_poly.pdbx_seq_one_letter_code
_entity_poly.pdbx_strand_id
1 'polypeptide(L)'
;MKALRTRIDFFHKQGCLISDHAINEMTFEETTEEEVEAIFHKKMSGHSLTEKEKIKFKTQTFIKLGQAYYERGWAMQLHINALRNNNNTKMFERLGPDTGYDAMNDEDIAKPLCRILDRLEQEQALPKTILYSLNPRDHVVISTLAGSFQDGTTPGKIQHGTAWWFNDTKQTRDDRADDGSIQYWADQPFHWDADRFTKLFVVYKT
;
A
#
# COMPACT_ATOMS: atom_id res chain seq x y z
N MET A 1 15.03 -5.27 10.67
CA MET A 1 14.98 -5.41 9.19
C MET A 1 15.56 -6.71 8.60
N LYS A 2 16.61 -7.32 9.17
CA LYS A 2 17.26 -8.52 8.59
C LYS A 2 16.31 -9.67 8.22
N ALA A 3 15.38 -10.01 9.11
CA ALA A 3 14.41 -11.08 8.87
C ALA A 3 13.50 -10.80 7.66
N LEU A 4 12.95 -9.57 7.54
CA LEU A 4 12.11 -9.17 6.41
C LEU A 4 12.88 -9.21 5.09
N ARG A 5 14.09 -8.65 5.05
CA ARG A 5 14.96 -8.70 3.86
C ARG A 5 15.25 -10.14 3.43
N THR A 6 15.54 -11.04 4.37
CA THR A 6 15.75 -12.46 4.09
C THR A 6 14.53 -13.10 3.41
N ARG A 7 13.31 -12.75 3.83
CA ARG A 7 12.08 -13.23 3.17
C ARG A 7 11.91 -12.61 1.80
N ILE A 8 12.10 -11.29 1.65
CA ILE A 8 12.04 -10.62 0.34
C ILE A 8 13.02 -11.26 -0.63
N ASP A 9 14.26 -11.53 -0.20
CA ASP A 9 15.28 -12.21 -1.03
C ASP A 9 14.86 -13.62 -1.44
N PHE A 10 14.23 -14.37 -0.53
CA PHE A 10 13.66 -15.67 -0.87
C PHE A 10 12.60 -15.53 -1.96
N PHE A 11 11.62 -14.63 -1.80
CA PHE A 11 10.57 -14.42 -2.80
C PHE A 11 11.13 -13.91 -4.14
N HIS A 12 12.13 -13.03 -4.11
CA HIS A 12 12.81 -12.54 -5.30
C HIS A 12 13.48 -13.69 -6.06
N LYS A 13 14.18 -14.59 -5.37
CA LYS A 13 14.75 -15.82 -5.97
C LYS A 13 13.69 -16.75 -6.55
N GLN A 14 12.47 -16.71 -6.04
CA GLN A 14 11.34 -17.46 -6.60
C GLN A 14 10.72 -16.75 -7.81
N GLY A 15 11.14 -15.54 -8.19
CA GLY A 15 10.59 -14.77 -9.31
C GLY A 15 9.46 -13.81 -8.92
N CYS A 16 9.29 -13.50 -7.63
CA CYS A 16 8.40 -12.43 -7.20
C CYS A 16 8.92 -11.08 -7.69
N LEU A 17 7.99 -10.22 -8.14
CA LEU A 17 8.28 -8.89 -8.69
C LEU A 17 7.38 -7.80 -8.11
N ILE A 18 6.48 -8.15 -7.21
CA ILE A 18 5.45 -7.22 -6.72
C ILE A 18 5.12 -7.50 -5.26
N SER A 19 5.02 -6.44 -4.47
CA SER A 19 4.52 -6.47 -3.11
C SER A 19 3.08 -5.96 -3.04
N ASP A 20 2.38 -6.37 -1.99
CA ASP A 20 1.03 -5.92 -1.70
C ASP A 20 0.85 -5.60 -0.20
N HIS A 21 0.19 -4.47 0.05
CA HIS A 21 -0.07 -3.91 1.36
C HIS A 21 -1.54 -3.52 1.48
N ALA A 22 -2.26 -4.20 2.38
CA ALA A 22 -3.58 -3.76 2.81
C ALA A 22 -3.43 -2.76 3.95
N ILE A 23 -3.88 -1.53 3.72
CA ILE A 23 -3.76 -0.39 4.64
C ILE A 23 -5.15 0.13 4.99
N ASN A 24 -5.66 -0.25 6.17
CA ASN A 24 -7.00 0.17 6.60
C ASN A 24 -7.07 1.68 6.89
N GLU A 25 -5.98 2.25 7.41
CA GLU A 25 -5.83 3.66 7.77
C GLU A 25 -4.46 4.15 7.33
N MET A 26 -4.42 5.19 6.50
CA MET A 26 -3.17 5.83 6.09
C MET A 26 -2.66 6.73 7.21
N THR A 27 -1.49 6.40 7.75
CA THR A 27 -0.85 7.17 8.82
C THR A 27 0.61 7.44 8.52
N PHE A 28 1.11 8.57 9.01
CA PHE A 28 2.52 8.94 8.89
C PHE A 28 2.95 9.75 10.09
N GLU A 29 4.10 9.41 10.66
CA GLU A 29 4.78 10.23 11.66
C GLU A 29 6.29 10.20 11.37
N GLU A 30 6.92 11.37 11.42
CA GLU A 30 8.38 11.49 11.31
C GLU A 30 9.07 10.75 12.45
N THR A 31 10.13 10.02 12.11
CA THR A 31 10.88 9.23 13.08
C THR A 31 12.30 8.93 12.63
N THR A 32 13.14 8.53 13.58
CA THR A 32 14.51 8.09 13.32
C THR A 32 14.65 6.59 13.57
N GLU A 33 15.78 6.00 13.14
CA GLU A 33 16.06 4.58 13.41
C GLU A 33 16.18 4.30 14.90
N GLU A 34 16.79 5.22 15.66
CA GLU A 34 16.98 5.10 17.11
C GLU A 34 15.64 5.10 17.86
N GLU A 35 14.71 5.97 17.47
CA GLU A 35 13.37 6.00 18.06
C GLU A 35 12.63 4.69 17.80
N VAL A 36 12.70 4.17 16.58
CA VAL A 36 12.00 2.94 16.18
C VAL A 36 12.60 1.72 16.86
N GLU A 37 13.92 1.68 17.04
CA GLU A 37 14.60 0.63 17.80
C GLU A 37 14.19 0.65 19.28
N ALA A 38 14.11 1.84 19.89
CA ALA A 38 13.59 1.98 21.25
C ALA A 38 12.13 1.51 21.37
N ILE A 39 11.28 1.88 20.40
CA ILE A 39 9.87 1.42 20.34
C ILE A 39 9.80 -0.10 20.21
N PHE A 40 10.63 -0.70 19.35
CA PHE A 40 10.70 -2.15 19.18
C PHE A 40 11.10 -2.85 20.49
N HIS A 41 12.18 -2.39 21.14
CA HIS A 41 12.63 -2.96 22.41
C HIS A 41 11.60 -2.83 23.53
N LYS A 42 10.93 -1.67 23.62
CA LYS A 42 9.83 -1.43 24.56
C LYS A 42 8.74 -2.49 24.38
N LYS A 43 8.30 -2.72 23.14
CA LYS A 43 7.27 -3.72 22.84
C LYS A 43 7.72 -5.15 23.10
N MET A 44 8.95 -5.49 22.72
CA MET A 44 9.53 -6.82 22.97
C MET A 44 9.71 -7.12 24.47
N SER A 45 9.88 -6.07 25.29
CA SER A 45 9.91 -6.16 26.75
C SER A 45 8.52 -6.23 27.40
N GLY A 46 7.45 -6.39 26.61
CA GLY A 46 6.08 -6.55 27.09
C GLY A 46 5.32 -5.26 27.43
N HIS A 47 5.93 -4.09 27.23
CA HIS A 47 5.26 -2.82 27.51
C HIS A 47 4.25 -2.44 26.42
N SER A 48 3.25 -1.64 26.79
CA SER A 48 2.30 -1.06 25.84
C SER A 48 2.95 0.07 25.05
N LEU A 49 2.51 0.20 23.79
CA LEU A 49 2.88 1.32 22.92
C LEU A 49 1.72 2.32 22.87
N THR A 50 2.06 3.60 22.88
CA THR A 50 1.15 4.68 22.52
C THR A 50 0.79 4.62 21.03
N GLU A 51 -0.31 5.25 20.62
CA GLU A 51 -0.67 5.32 19.20
C GLU A 51 0.42 5.98 18.35
N LYS A 52 1.04 7.05 18.87
CA LYS A 52 2.14 7.72 18.19
C LYS A 52 3.34 6.79 17.95
N GLU A 53 3.71 5.99 18.95
CA GLU A 53 4.79 5.00 18.81
C GLU A 53 4.43 3.89 17.79
N LYS A 54 3.17 3.44 17.78
CA LYS A 54 2.70 2.47 16.77
C LYS A 54 2.80 3.05 15.37
N ILE A 55 2.38 4.30 15.16
CA ILE A 55 2.47 4.99 13.87
C ILE A 55 3.92 5.12 13.44
N LYS A 56 4.81 5.64 14.29
CA LYS A 56 6.27 5.74 13.99
C LYS A 56 6.85 4.39 13.56
N PHE A 57 6.56 3.33 14.31
CA PHE A 57 7.04 1.99 13.98
C PHE A 57 6.50 1.48 12.63
N LYS A 58 5.21 1.68 12.36
CA LYS A 58 4.57 1.33 11.08
C LYS A 58 5.20 2.13 9.93
N THR A 59 5.32 3.45 10.06
CA THR A 59 5.92 4.34 9.07
C THR A 59 7.33 3.90 8.73
N GLN A 60 8.21 3.73 9.72
CA GLN A 60 9.59 3.34 9.44
C GLN A 60 9.68 1.95 8.81
N THR A 61 8.89 0.99 9.30
CA THR A 61 8.84 -0.36 8.71
C THR A 61 8.43 -0.27 7.24
N PHE A 62 7.43 0.54 6.92
CA PHE A 62 6.93 0.73 5.57
C PHE A 62 7.97 1.39 4.65
N ILE A 63 8.64 2.45 5.10
CA ILE A 63 9.74 3.09 4.35
C ILE A 63 10.86 2.08 4.04
N LYS A 64 11.29 1.31 5.05
CA LYS A 64 12.35 0.29 4.88
C LYS A 64 11.94 -0.84 3.93
N LEU A 65 10.66 -1.16 3.84
CA LEU A 65 10.12 -2.11 2.87
C LEU A 65 10.10 -1.51 1.45
N GLY A 66 9.63 -0.27 1.30
CA GLY A 66 9.67 0.46 0.03
C GLY A 66 11.07 0.51 -0.58
N GLN A 67 12.08 0.85 0.24
CA GLN A 67 13.49 0.79 -0.17
C GLN A 67 13.91 -0.61 -0.65
N ALA A 68 13.54 -1.66 0.10
CA ALA A 68 13.89 -3.03 -0.28
C ALA A 68 13.21 -3.47 -1.59
N TYR A 69 12.01 -2.97 -1.89
CA TYR A 69 11.32 -3.20 -3.16
C TYR A 69 12.03 -2.48 -4.30
N TYR A 70 12.40 -1.21 -4.10
CA TYR A 70 13.15 -0.42 -5.07
C TYR A 70 14.48 -1.08 -5.46
N GLU A 71 15.27 -1.50 -4.46
CA GLU A 71 16.54 -2.23 -4.67
C GLU A 71 16.40 -3.48 -5.57
N ARG A 72 15.21 -4.09 -5.60
CA ARG A 72 14.92 -5.33 -6.33
C ARG A 72 14.11 -5.10 -7.61
N GLY A 73 13.82 -3.83 -7.95
CA GLY A 73 12.99 -3.46 -9.09
C GLY A 73 11.52 -3.90 -8.97
N TRP A 74 11.07 -4.18 -7.74
CA TRP A 74 9.69 -4.61 -7.48
C TRP A 74 8.71 -3.46 -7.62
N ALA A 75 7.47 -3.80 -8.01
CA ALA A 75 6.32 -2.90 -7.86
C ALA A 75 5.74 -3.00 -6.44
N MET A 76 5.18 -1.91 -5.94
CA MET A 76 4.54 -1.79 -4.62
C MET A 76 3.06 -1.47 -4.78
N GLN A 77 2.16 -2.36 -4.34
CA GLN A 77 0.72 -2.13 -4.39
C GLN A 77 0.19 -1.72 -3.02
N LEU A 78 -0.60 -0.64 -2.99
CA LEU A 78 -1.26 -0.13 -1.78
C LEU A 78 -2.78 -0.24 -1.93
N HIS A 79 -3.40 -1.09 -1.14
CA HIS A 79 -4.85 -1.25 -1.05
C HIS A 79 -5.39 -0.54 0.19
N ILE A 80 -5.98 0.64 0.00
CA ILE A 80 -6.25 1.62 1.06
C ILE A 80 -7.74 1.67 1.44
N ASN A 81 -8.05 2.00 2.70
CA ASN A 81 -9.39 2.34 3.21
C ASN A 81 -10.38 1.16 3.28
N ALA A 82 -9.90 -0.03 3.65
CA ALA A 82 -10.78 -1.11 4.10
C ALA A 82 -11.09 -0.96 5.60
N LEU A 83 -12.38 -0.89 5.96
CA LEU A 83 -12.84 -0.94 7.35
C LEU A 83 -13.14 -2.40 7.70
N ARG A 84 -12.20 -3.06 8.38
CA ARG A 84 -12.25 -4.51 8.65
C ARG A 84 -12.68 -4.84 10.06
N ASN A 85 -13.34 -6.00 10.24
CA ASN A 85 -13.60 -6.65 11.54
C ASN A 85 -14.34 -5.84 12.62
N ASN A 86 -14.78 -4.61 12.33
CA ASN A 86 -15.28 -3.67 13.33
C ASN A 86 -16.79 -3.44 13.26
N ASN A 87 -17.44 -3.90 12.19
CA ASN A 87 -18.83 -3.54 11.89
C ASN A 87 -19.85 -4.57 12.40
N ASN A 88 -19.39 -5.74 12.90
CA ASN A 88 -20.25 -6.77 13.48
C ASN A 88 -19.48 -7.74 14.41
N THR A 89 -19.18 -7.33 15.65
CA THR A 89 -18.43 -8.13 16.63
C THR A 89 -19.03 -9.52 16.85
N LYS A 90 -20.36 -9.63 16.92
CA LYS A 90 -21.07 -10.90 17.10
C LYS A 90 -20.75 -11.91 15.99
N MET A 91 -20.68 -11.44 14.74
CA MET A 91 -20.36 -12.31 13.61
C MET A 91 -18.86 -12.59 13.51
N PHE A 92 -18.01 -11.62 13.88
CA PHE A 92 -16.58 -11.84 13.97
C PHE A 92 -16.21 -12.95 14.97
N GLU A 93 -16.82 -12.94 16.16
CA GLU A 93 -16.60 -14.01 17.16
C GLU A 93 -17.06 -15.39 16.67
N ARG A 94 -18.10 -15.43 15.81
CA ARG A 94 -18.68 -16.68 15.30
C ARG A 94 -17.93 -17.23 14.08
N LEU A 95 -17.54 -16.38 13.14
CA LEU A 95 -17.05 -16.78 11.83
C LEU A 95 -15.58 -16.39 11.59
N GLY A 96 -15.05 -15.44 12.33
CA GLY A 96 -13.72 -14.88 12.12
C GLY A 96 -13.65 -13.84 10.98
N PRO A 97 -12.43 -13.40 10.63
CA PRO A 97 -12.20 -12.39 9.59
C PRO A 97 -12.58 -12.90 8.19
N ASP A 98 -12.70 -11.97 7.23
CA ASP A 98 -12.90 -12.26 5.80
C ASP A 98 -14.22 -13.01 5.47
N THR A 99 -15.27 -12.74 6.24
CA THR A 99 -16.58 -13.43 6.15
C THR A 99 -17.72 -12.51 5.71
N GLY A 100 -17.39 -11.41 5.01
CA GLY A 100 -18.35 -10.49 4.40
C GLY A 100 -18.85 -9.36 5.30
N TYR A 101 -18.19 -9.12 6.45
CA TYR A 101 -18.52 -8.05 7.40
C TYR A 101 -17.56 -6.85 7.37
N ASP A 102 -16.78 -6.74 6.29
CA ASP A 102 -15.91 -5.59 6.03
C ASP A 102 -16.69 -4.53 5.23
N ALA A 103 -16.31 -3.27 5.38
CA ALA A 103 -16.90 -2.14 4.65
C ALA A 103 -15.83 -1.15 4.17
N MET A 104 -16.29 -0.05 3.61
CA MET A 104 -15.47 1.07 3.16
C MET A 104 -15.11 1.98 4.33
N ASN A 105 -13.83 2.32 4.49
CA ASN A 105 -13.38 3.37 5.40
C ASN A 105 -13.42 4.74 4.70
N ASP A 106 -13.59 5.81 5.47
CA ASP A 106 -13.73 7.18 5.01
C ASP A 106 -12.78 8.14 5.74
N GLU A 107 -11.59 7.66 6.07
CA GLU A 107 -10.49 8.48 6.58
C GLU A 107 -9.66 9.12 5.46
N ASP A 108 -9.09 10.29 5.75
CA ASP A 108 -8.36 11.11 4.78
C ASP A 108 -6.99 10.49 4.45
N ILE A 109 -6.71 10.26 3.16
CA ILE A 109 -5.46 9.62 2.72
C ILE A 109 -4.39 10.60 2.23
N ALA A 110 -4.79 11.81 1.82
CA ALA A 110 -3.97 12.67 0.97
C ALA A 110 -2.61 13.03 1.60
N LYS A 111 -2.65 13.57 2.83
CA LYS A 111 -1.45 14.01 3.55
C LYS A 111 -0.52 12.84 3.92
N PRO A 112 -0.98 11.78 4.60
CA PRO A 112 -0.09 10.67 4.97
C PRO A 112 0.47 9.94 3.75
N LEU A 113 -0.31 9.74 2.69
CA LEU A 113 0.18 9.14 1.45
C LEU A 113 1.27 10.00 0.80
N CYS A 114 1.03 11.30 0.65
CA CYS A 114 2.01 12.23 0.08
C CYS A 114 3.34 12.19 0.86
N ARG A 115 3.28 12.22 2.20
CA ARG A 115 4.47 12.14 3.06
C ARG A 115 5.26 10.85 2.91
N ILE A 116 4.57 9.71 2.77
CA ILE A 116 5.21 8.41 2.55
C ILE A 116 5.95 8.39 1.20
N LEU A 117 5.29 8.83 0.13
CA LEU A 117 5.87 8.86 -1.21
C LEU A 117 7.06 9.84 -1.27
N ASP A 118 6.90 11.04 -0.70
CA ASP A 118 7.94 12.06 -0.57
C ASP A 118 9.16 11.54 0.19
N ARG A 119 8.95 10.86 1.33
CA ARG A 119 10.05 10.29 2.10
C ARG A 119 10.88 9.28 1.31
N LEU A 120 10.21 8.39 0.56
CA LEU A 120 10.89 7.41 -0.30
C LEU A 120 11.61 8.09 -1.48
N GLU A 121 11.02 9.12 -2.07
CA GLU A 121 11.62 9.85 -3.19
C GLU A 121 12.85 10.67 -2.74
N GLN A 122 12.81 11.30 -1.57
CA GLN A 122 13.97 11.99 -0.98
C GLN A 122 15.16 11.05 -0.77
N GLU A 123 14.89 9.78 -0.47
CA GLU A 123 15.89 8.73 -0.31
C GLU A 123 16.27 8.07 -1.65
N GLN A 124 15.74 8.56 -2.78
CA GLN A 124 15.91 8.00 -4.13
C GLN A 124 15.54 6.52 -4.21
N ALA A 125 14.51 6.14 -3.46
CA ALA A 125 14.13 4.75 -3.22
C ALA A 125 12.62 4.51 -3.36
N LEU A 126 11.89 5.38 -4.08
CA LEU A 126 10.48 5.19 -4.39
C LEU A 126 10.32 4.15 -5.50
N PRO A 127 9.79 2.94 -5.22
CA PRO A 127 9.54 1.94 -6.24
C PRO A 127 8.41 2.36 -7.18
N LYS A 128 8.31 1.64 -8.30
CA LYS A 128 7.08 1.54 -9.08
C LYS A 128 5.91 1.26 -8.13
N THR A 129 4.85 2.08 -8.15
CA THR A 129 3.78 2.00 -7.16
C THR A 129 2.41 1.98 -7.83
N ILE A 130 1.50 1.13 -7.35
CA ILE A 130 0.10 1.13 -7.77
C ILE A 130 -0.77 1.43 -6.55
N LEU A 131 -1.64 2.44 -6.68
CA LEU A 131 -2.48 2.94 -5.62
C LEU A 131 -3.93 2.53 -5.86
N TYR A 132 -4.54 1.86 -4.88
CA TYR A 132 -5.96 1.50 -4.88
C TYR A 132 -6.61 2.10 -3.62
N SER A 133 -7.81 2.67 -3.75
CA SER A 133 -8.66 2.96 -2.60
C SER A 133 -9.97 2.20 -2.73
N LEU A 134 -10.48 1.70 -1.60
CA LEU A 134 -11.83 1.17 -1.51
C LEU A 134 -12.87 2.28 -1.57
N ASN A 135 -12.50 3.52 -1.25
CA ASN A 135 -13.41 4.66 -1.23
C ASN A 135 -13.31 5.49 -2.52
N PRO A 136 -14.38 5.54 -3.36
CA PRO A 136 -14.36 6.28 -4.62
C PRO A 136 -14.07 7.77 -4.49
N ARG A 137 -14.34 8.38 -3.33
CA ARG A 137 -14.02 9.79 -3.08
C ARG A 137 -12.53 10.08 -3.23
N ASP A 138 -11.68 9.07 -3.02
CA ASP A 138 -10.24 9.19 -3.04
C ASP A 138 -9.66 9.09 -4.46
N HIS A 139 -10.45 8.73 -5.48
CA HIS A 139 -9.96 8.51 -6.83
C HIS A 139 -9.24 9.74 -7.42
N VAL A 140 -9.81 10.94 -7.22
CA VAL A 140 -9.19 12.19 -7.69
C VAL A 140 -7.92 12.51 -6.89
N VAL A 141 -7.94 12.26 -5.57
CA VAL A 141 -6.77 12.42 -4.70
C VAL A 141 -5.63 11.50 -5.15
N ILE A 142 -5.92 10.23 -5.41
CA ILE A 142 -4.91 9.26 -5.88
C ILE A 142 -4.37 9.68 -7.25
N SER A 143 -5.24 10.03 -8.20
CA SER A 143 -4.82 10.39 -9.56
C SER A 143 -3.92 11.61 -9.57
N THR A 144 -4.25 12.64 -8.79
CA THR A 144 -3.46 13.86 -8.69
C THR A 144 -2.13 13.64 -7.95
N LEU A 145 -2.13 12.87 -6.85
CA LEU A 145 -0.89 12.50 -6.15
C LEU A 145 0.03 11.65 -7.03
N ALA A 146 -0.52 10.70 -7.79
CA ALA A 146 0.28 9.88 -8.72
C ALA A 146 1.02 10.74 -9.75
N GLY A 147 0.41 11.82 -10.24
CA GLY A 147 1.05 12.77 -11.15
C GLY A 147 2.26 13.49 -10.52
N SER A 148 2.22 13.77 -9.22
CA SER A 148 3.27 14.51 -8.51
C SER A 148 4.59 13.73 -8.32
N PHE A 149 4.56 12.41 -8.46
CA PHE A 149 5.70 11.52 -8.16
C PHE A 149 6.17 10.68 -9.37
N GLN A 150 5.87 11.14 -10.59
CA GLN A 150 6.47 10.57 -11.81
C GLN A 150 7.95 10.99 -11.92
N ASP A 151 8.79 10.16 -12.55
CA ASP A 151 10.24 10.41 -12.68
C ASP A 151 10.67 10.86 -14.09
N GLY A 152 9.73 10.91 -15.05
CA GLY A 152 10.01 11.26 -16.44
C GLY A 152 10.80 10.21 -17.25
N THR A 153 11.14 9.06 -16.66
CA THR A 153 11.96 8.01 -17.31
C THR A 153 11.29 6.64 -17.30
N THR A 154 10.44 6.36 -16.31
CA THR A 154 9.63 5.16 -16.17
C THR A 154 8.20 5.48 -16.63
N PRO A 155 7.69 4.86 -17.71
CA PRO A 155 6.31 5.03 -18.11
C PRO A 155 5.35 4.64 -16.99
N GLY A 156 4.61 5.63 -16.47
CA GLY A 156 3.67 5.46 -15.36
C GLY A 156 4.32 4.84 -14.12
N LYS A 157 5.37 5.45 -13.56
CA LYS A 157 6.05 5.00 -12.32
C LYS A 157 5.05 4.81 -11.19
N ILE A 158 4.13 5.77 -11.03
CA ILE A 158 3.04 5.72 -10.05
C ILE A 158 1.73 5.59 -10.82
N GLN A 159 0.96 4.54 -10.53
CA GLN A 159 -0.27 4.22 -11.22
C GLN A 159 -1.46 4.30 -10.28
N HIS A 160 -2.59 4.77 -10.81
CA HIS A 160 -3.89 4.58 -10.18
C HIS A 160 -4.40 3.20 -10.60
N GLY A 161 -4.48 2.28 -9.64
CA GLY A 161 -4.95 0.92 -9.88
C GLY A 161 -6.41 0.89 -10.32
N THR A 162 -6.83 -0.21 -10.96
CA THR A 162 -8.21 -0.43 -11.41
C THR A 162 -9.22 -0.40 -10.26
N ALA A 163 -10.51 -0.42 -10.59
CA ALA A 163 -11.55 -0.58 -9.58
C ALA A 163 -11.30 -1.84 -8.71
N TRP A 164 -11.48 -1.70 -7.40
CA TRP A 164 -11.15 -2.74 -6.42
C TRP A 164 -12.36 -3.09 -5.55
N TRP A 165 -12.57 -4.40 -5.37
CA TRP A 165 -13.57 -4.99 -4.46
C TRP A 165 -14.99 -4.46 -4.70
N PHE A 166 -15.58 -3.69 -3.77
CA PHE A 166 -16.96 -3.17 -3.93
C PHE A 166 -17.12 -2.28 -5.16
N ASN A 167 -16.02 -1.69 -5.62
CA ASN A 167 -15.99 -0.83 -6.80
C ASN A 167 -15.85 -1.61 -8.10
N ASP A 168 -15.55 -2.91 -8.09
CA ASP A 168 -15.44 -3.71 -9.32
C ASP A 168 -16.83 -4.05 -9.88
N THR A 169 -17.50 -3.00 -10.34
CA THR A 169 -18.82 -3.03 -10.98
C THR A 169 -18.72 -2.40 -12.35
N LYS A 170 -19.66 -2.72 -13.24
CA LYS A 170 -19.72 -2.08 -14.57
C LYS A 170 -19.77 -0.55 -14.45
N GLN A 171 -20.62 -0.02 -13.59
CA GLN A 171 -20.82 1.43 -13.43
C GLN A 171 -19.51 2.13 -13.09
N THR A 172 -18.80 1.68 -12.05
CA THR A 172 -17.56 2.32 -11.63
C THR A 172 -16.46 2.20 -12.68
N ARG A 173 -16.44 1.11 -13.46
CA ARG A 173 -15.48 0.95 -14.56
C ARG A 173 -15.75 1.94 -15.69
N ASP A 174 -17.02 2.19 -16.01
CA ASP A 174 -17.42 3.17 -17.01
C ASP A 174 -17.11 4.61 -16.52
N ASP A 175 -17.51 4.95 -15.29
CA ASP A 175 -17.27 6.29 -14.70
C ASP A 175 -15.77 6.66 -14.69
N ARG A 176 -14.93 5.68 -14.33
CA ARG A 176 -13.48 5.88 -14.25
C ARG A 176 -12.80 5.91 -15.62
N ALA A 177 -13.43 5.36 -16.65
CA ALA A 177 -12.94 5.52 -18.01
C ALA A 177 -13.21 6.93 -18.55
N ASP A 178 -14.38 7.47 -18.20
CA ASP A 178 -14.82 8.79 -18.68
C ASP A 178 -14.05 9.94 -18.02
N ASP A 179 -13.68 9.83 -16.73
CA ASP A 179 -12.91 10.85 -16.01
C ASP A 179 -11.39 10.77 -16.24
N GLY A 180 -10.92 9.79 -17.02
CA GLY A 180 -9.50 9.56 -17.31
C GLY A 180 -8.68 9.05 -16.12
N SER A 181 -9.30 8.76 -14.97
CA SER A 181 -8.66 8.16 -13.79
C SER A 181 -8.30 6.68 -14.03
N ILE A 182 -9.01 6.04 -14.95
CA ILE A 182 -8.62 4.83 -15.67
C ILE A 182 -8.48 5.25 -17.13
N GLN A 183 -7.25 5.46 -17.60
CA GLN A 183 -6.98 5.08 -18.98
C GLN A 183 -7.29 3.59 -19.07
N TYR A 184 -8.19 3.17 -19.96
CA TYR A 184 -8.35 1.75 -20.29
C TYR A 184 -7.00 1.22 -20.81
N TRP A 185 -6.13 0.81 -19.88
CA TRP A 185 -4.98 -0.05 -20.10
C TRP A 185 -5.43 -1.51 -20.13
N ALA A 186 -6.70 -1.77 -20.48
CA ALA A 186 -7.29 -3.11 -20.48
C ALA A 186 -6.75 -3.99 -21.62
N ASP A 187 -6.14 -3.40 -22.65
CA ASP A 187 -5.55 -4.11 -23.81
C ASP A 187 -4.09 -3.71 -24.10
N GLN A 188 -3.40 -3.11 -23.13
CA GLN A 188 -1.94 -3.06 -23.13
C GLN A 188 -1.48 -3.74 -21.84
N PRO A 189 -0.53 -4.70 -21.90
CA PRO A 189 0.07 -5.20 -20.67
C PRO A 189 0.51 -3.99 -19.83
N PHE A 190 0.51 -4.10 -18.49
CA PHE A 190 1.29 -3.19 -17.67
C PHE A 190 2.56 -2.84 -18.45
N HIS A 191 2.87 -1.55 -18.64
CA HIS A 191 4.11 -1.19 -19.34
C HIS A 191 5.36 -1.81 -18.70
N TRP A 192 5.19 -2.32 -17.47
CA TRP A 192 6.07 -3.27 -16.83
C TRP A 192 5.68 -4.68 -17.27
N ASP A 193 6.52 -5.33 -18.06
CA ASP A 193 6.49 -6.75 -18.49
C ASP A 193 5.48 -7.64 -17.72
N ALA A 194 4.19 -7.52 -18.06
CA ALA A 194 3.06 -7.99 -17.23
C ALA A 194 3.03 -9.51 -17.11
N ASP A 195 3.60 -10.18 -18.12
CA ASP A 195 3.73 -11.63 -18.22
C ASP A 195 4.64 -12.23 -17.13
N ARG A 196 5.31 -11.40 -16.33
CA ARG A 196 6.17 -11.85 -15.22
C ARG A 196 5.52 -11.79 -13.83
N PHE A 197 4.35 -11.17 -13.65
CA PHE A 197 3.70 -11.06 -12.32
C PHE A 197 2.96 -12.34 -11.91
N THR A 198 3.68 -13.46 -11.82
CA THR A 198 3.08 -14.75 -11.41
C THR A 198 3.18 -15.03 -9.91
N LYS A 199 3.91 -14.20 -9.15
CA LYS A 199 4.15 -14.40 -7.72
C LYS A 199 4.07 -13.07 -6.96
N LEU A 200 3.15 -13.03 -5.99
CA LEU A 200 2.83 -11.88 -5.12
C LEU A 200 3.42 -12.09 -3.73
N PHE A 201 4.06 -11.07 -3.17
CA PHE A 201 4.48 -11.06 -1.76
C PHE A 201 3.57 -10.12 -0.96
N VAL A 202 2.68 -10.70 -0.14
CA VAL A 202 1.81 -9.94 0.76
C VAL A 202 2.55 -9.74 2.08
N VAL A 203 2.78 -8.49 2.46
CA VAL A 203 3.65 -8.18 3.61
C VAL A 203 2.87 -7.78 4.84
N TYR A 204 1.66 -7.23 4.68
CA TYR A 204 0.97 -6.66 5.82
C TYR A 204 -0.54 -6.56 5.57
N LYS A 205 -1.31 -7.02 6.55
CA LYS A 205 -2.72 -6.69 6.76
C LYS A 205 -2.75 -5.92 8.08
N THR A 206 -2.89 -4.60 8.02
CA THR A 206 -3.06 -3.79 9.24
C THR A 206 -4.48 -3.92 9.80
#